data_AF-A0A950JPY6-F1
#
_entry.id   AF-A0A950JPY6-F1
#
_cell.length_a   1.000
_cell.length_b   1.000
_cell.length_c   1.000
_cell.angle_alpha   90.00
_cell.angle_beta   90.00
_cell.angle_gamma   90.00
#
_symmetry.space_group_name_H-M   'P 1'
#
loop_
_entity.id
_entity.type
_entity.pdbx_description
1 polymer ?
#
loop_
_entity_poly.entity_id
_entity_poly.type
_entity_poly.pdbx_seq_one_letter_code
_entity_poly.pdbx_strand_id
1 'polypeptide(L)'
;GLRIALKQPLLGVTTLEAMAVAAMDEWHASASAVLHDAKRGEVYAGLFTRDGTVLEPMLLRLEEFLGAFRPKLAAIENPERIVFAGTASAAGCELYRAAGRECLTSTITYPDAGWVAQIALRKSDSGEVPRPLYLRPPDARLPSAAG
;
A
#
# COMPACT_ATOMS: atom_id res chain seq x y z
N GLY A 1 14.88 19.80 3.45
CA GLY A 1 15.51 20.54 4.58
C GLY A 1 16.47 19.65 5.35
N LEU A 2 15.96 18.80 6.24
CA LEU A 2 16.75 18.01 7.19
C LEU A 2 17.87 17.16 6.56
N ARG A 3 17.58 16.42 5.48
CA ARG A 3 18.59 15.63 4.73
C ARG A 3 19.84 16.44 4.38
N ILE A 4 19.65 17.65 3.86
CA ILE A 4 20.73 18.54 3.42
C ILE A 4 21.49 19.08 4.63
N ALA A 5 20.78 19.50 5.67
CA ALA A 5 21.37 20.07 6.88
C ALA A 5 22.20 19.05 7.67
N LEU A 6 21.68 17.82 7.82
CA LEU A 6 22.27 16.76 8.62
C LEU A 6 23.23 15.85 7.83
N LYS A 7 23.30 16.03 6.50
CA LYS A 7 24.07 15.19 5.58
C LYS A 7 23.79 13.69 5.77
N GLN A 8 22.55 13.35 6.08
CA GLN A 8 22.11 11.96 6.25
C GLN A 8 21.45 11.45 4.96
N PRO A 9 21.50 10.13 4.70
CA PRO A 9 20.67 9.50 3.68
C PRO A 9 19.18 9.77 3.89
N LEU A 10 18.40 9.65 2.82
CA LEU A 10 16.94 9.73 2.89
C LEU A 10 16.35 8.54 2.15
N LEU A 11 15.62 7.69 2.88
CA LEU A 11 14.99 6.50 2.33
C LEU A 11 13.48 6.72 2.20
N GLY A 12 12.94 6.30 1.06
CA GLY A 12 11.51 6.37 0.79
C GLY A 12 10.80 5.12 1.32
N VAL A 13 9.71 5.32 2.04
CA VAL A 13 8.79 4.26 2.44
C VAL A 13 7.39 4.72 2.05
N THR A 14 6.65 3.88 1.35
CA THR A 14 5.28 4.25 0.98
C THR A 14 4.34 4.05 2.17
N THR A 15 3.26 4.82 2.22
CA THR A 15 2.25 4.68 3.27
C THR A 15 1.61 3.28 3.25
N LEU A 16 1.39 2.72 2.06
CA LEU A 16 0.85 1.38 1.88
C LEU A 16 1.81 0.30 2.38
N GLU A 17 3.11 0.42 2.08
CA GLU A 17 4.14 -0.51 2.58
C GLU A 17 4.20 -0.50 4.12
N ALA A 18 4.15 0.70 4.74
CA ALA A 18 4.11 0.83 6.20
C ALA A 18 2.90 0.14 6.82
N MET A 19 1.70 0.33 6.26
CA MET A 19 0.49 -0.34 6.73
C MET A 19 0.56 -1.87 6.51
N ALA A 20 1.11 -2.32 5.39
CA ALA A 20 1.23 -3.73 5.06
C ALA A 20 2.09 -4.48 6.09
N VAL A 21 3.27 -3.95 6.40
CA VAL A 21 4.20 -4.57 7.35
C VAL A 21 3.60 -4.61 8.75
N ALA A 22 2.96 -3.53 9.18
CA ALA A 22 2.26 -3.47 10.46
C ALA A 22 1.13 -4.51 10.56
N ALA A 23 0.32 -4.66 9.51
CA ALA A 23 -0.77 -5.63 9.48
C ALA A 23 -0.27 -7.08 9.46
N MET A 24 0.81 -7.36 8.71
CA MET A 24 1.44 -8.68 8.70
C MET A 24 2.03 -9.04 10.07
N ASP A 25 2.54 -8.07 10.82
CA ASP A 25 3.01 -8.26 12.19
C ASP A 25 1.86 -8.55 13.15
N GLU A 26 0.81 -7.72 13.14
CA GLU A 26 -0.39 -7.89 13.98
C GLU A 26 -0.99 -9.30 13.88
N TRP A 27 -1.09 -9.84 12.66
CA TRP A 27 -1.75 -11.11 12.38
C TRP A 27 -0.81 -12.28 12.12
N HIS A 28 0.50 -12.09 12.25
CA HIS A 28 1.50 -13.10 11.88
C HIS A 28 1.28 -13.66 10.46
N ALA A 29 0.85 -12.79 9.53
CA ALA A 29 0.53 -13.15 8.16
C ALA A 29 1.78 -13.16 7.27
N SER A 30 1.73 -13.92 6.17
CA SER A 30 2.78 -13.94 5.13
C SER A 30 2.61 -12.83 4.10
N ALA A 31 1.38 -12.30 3.95
CA ALA A 31 1.05 -11.28 2.98
C ALA A 31 -0.03 -10.32 3.49
N SER A 32 0.01 -9.07 3.02
CA SER A 32 -1.03 -8.07 3.27
C SER A 32 -1.52 -7.41 1.97
N ALA A 33 -2.83 -7.37 1.85
CA ALA A 33 -3.56 -6.54 0.90
C ALA A 33 -3.84 -5.19 1.55
N VAL A 34 -3.35 -4.09 0.97
CA VAL A 34 -3.64 -2.76 1.50
C VAL A 34 -4.58 -2.05 0.55
N LEU A 35 -5.78 -1.71 1.04
CA LEU A 35 -6.77 -0.91 0.33
C LEU A 35 -7.08 0.33 1.17
N HIS A 36 -6.71 1.51 0.66
CA HIS A 36 -6.95 2.78 1.33
C HIS A 36 -7.89 3.64 0.48
N ASP A 37 -8.96 4.16 1.09
CA ASP A 37 -9.95 5.01 0.40
C ASP A 37 -9.27 6.20 -0.30
N ALA A 38 -9.43 6.27 -1.62
CA ALA A 38 -8.93 7.35 -2.47
C ALA A 38 -10.04 8.32 -2.90
N LYS A 39 -11.25 8.19 -2.33
CA LYS A 39 -12.49 8.89 -2.69
C LYS A 39 -13.05 8.44 -4.05
N ARG A 40 -14.30 8.83 -4.34
CA ARG A 40 -15.00 8.56 -5.62
C ARG A 40 -15.12 7.06 -5.96
N GLY A 41 -15.24 6.21 -4.95
CA GLY A 41 -15.29 4.74 -5.12
C GLY A 41 -13.96 4.13 -5.54
N GLU A 42 -12.86 4.89 -5.46
CA GLU A 42 -11.51 4.44 -5.79
C GLU A 42 -10.72 4.13 -4.52
N VAL A 43 -9.72 3.28 -4.65
CA VAL A 43 -8.78 2.93 -3.60
C VAL A 43 -7.34 3.01 -4.11
N TYR A 44 -6.44 3.43 -3.23
CA TYR A 44 -5.02 3.10 -3.38
C TYR A 44 -4.85 1.66 -2.92
N ALA A 45 -4.46 0.79 -3.86
CA ALA A 45 -4.34 -0.63 -3.67
C ALA A 45 -2.89 -1.08 -3.81
N GLY A 46 -2.45 -1.99 -2.96
CA GLY A 46 -1.16 -2.68 -3.08
C GLY A 46 -1.20 -4.05 -2.43
N LEU A 47 -0.31 -4.94 -2.85
CA LEU A 47 -0.18 -6.29 -2.31
C LEU A 47 1.29 -6.54 -1.96
N PHE A 48 1.53 -6.96 -0.74
CA PHE A 48 2.87 -7.06 -0.16
C PHE A 48 3.05 -8.40 0.53
N THR A 49 4.29 -8.88 0.55
CA THR A 49 4.76 -9.99 1.39
C THR A 49 5.89 -9.49 2.28
N ARG A 50 6.39 -10.35 3.17
CA ARG A 50 7.58 -10.04 3.98
C ARG A 50 8.83 -9.80 3.14
N ASP A 51 8.90 -10.38 1.95
CA ASP A 51 10.04 -10.27 1.04
C ASP A 51 9.95 -9.05 0.10
N GLY A 52 8.80 -8.37 0.05
CA GLY A 52 8.65 -7.12 -0.67
C GLY A 52 7.29 -6.93 -1.34
N THR A 53 7.29 -6.12 -2.38
CA THR A 53 6.08 -5.75 -3.12
C THR A 53 5.71 -6.81 -4.16
N VAL A 54 4.48 -7.32 -4.08
CA VAL A 54 3.92 -8.28 -5.06
C VAL A 54 3.09 -7.54 -6.13
N LEU A 55 2.35 -6.51 -5.72
CA LEU A 55 1.68 -5.57 -6.59
C LEU A 55 2.05 -4.15 -6.15
N GLU A 56 2.69 -3.42 -7.06
CA GLU A 56 3.02 -2.01 -6.84
C GLU A 56 1.76 -1.18 -6.54
N PRO A 57 1.86 -0.18 -5.65
CA PRO A 57 0.77 0.74 -5.36
C PRO A 57 0.14 1.31 -6.64
N MET A 58 -1.19 1.21 -6.73
CA MET A 58 -1.96 1.72 -7.86
C MET A 58 -3.31 2.28 -7.42
N LEU A 59 -3.90 3.15 -8.25
CA LEU A 59 -5.25 3.68 -8.07
C LEU A 59 -6.22 2.87 -8.94
N LEU A 60 -7.30 2.35 -8.36
CA LEU A 60 -8.33 1.59 -9.07
C LEU A 60 -9.68 1.69 -8.37
N ARG A 61 -10.78 1.30 -9.03
CA ARG A 61 -12.10 1.20 -8.38
C ARG A 61 -12.11 0.06 -7.37
N LEU A 62 -12.78 0.26 -6.22
CA LEU A 62 -12.85 -0.78 -5.20
C LEU A 62 -13.38 -2.10 -5.77
N GLU A 63 -14.33 -2.08 -6.69
CA GLU A 63 -14.92 -3.31 -7.27
C GLU A 63 -13.95 -4.05 -8.22
N GLU A 64 -12.91 -3.38 -8.70
CA GLU A 64 -11.97 -3.90 -9.70
C GLU A 64 -10.72 -4.56 -9.07
N PHE A 65 -10.48 -4.35 -7.76
CA PHE A 65 -9.22 -4.75 -7.13
C PHE A 65 -8.95 -6.26 -7.26
N LEU A 66 -9.99 -7.10 -7.19
CA LEU A 66 -9.87 -8.55 -7.34
C LEU A 66 -9.23 -8.94 -8.67
N GLY A 67 -9.56 -8.22 -9.74
CA GLY A 67 -8.99 -8.45 -11.07
C GLY A 67 -7.49 -8.18 -11.11
N ALA A 68 -7.04 -7.11 -10.44
CA ALA A 68 -5.62 -6.76 -10.33
C ALA A 68 -4.85 -7.74 -9.41
N PHE A 69 -5.49 -8.22 -8.34
CA PHE A 69 -4.84 -9.06 -7.33
C PHE A 69 -4.73 -10.52 -7.79
N ARG A 70 -5.76 -11.06 -8.43
CA ARG A 70 -5.84 -12.48 -8.84
C ARG A 70 -4.57 -13.02 -9.54
N PRO A 71 -4.02 -12.37 -10.58
CA PRO A 71 -2.81 -12.89 -11.25
C PRO A 71 -1.56 -12.84 -10.36
N LYS A 72 -1.56 -12.02 -9.31
CA LYS A 72 -0.43 -11.84 -8.39
C LYS A 72 -0.45 -12.80 -7.22
N LEU A 73 -1.61 -13.34 -6.86
CA LEU A 73 -1.76 -14.30 -5.75
C LEU A 73 -0.93 -15.58 -5.93
N ALA A 74 -0.63 -15.97 -7.18
CA ALA A 74 0.22 -17.13 -7.46
C ALA A 74 1.68 -16.94 -6.99
N ALA A 75 2.12 -15.71 -6.76
CA ALA A 75 3.45 -15.40 -6.23
C ALA A 75 3.51 -15.42 -4.69
N ILE A 76 2.40 -15.70 -4.00
CA ILE A 76 2.30 -15.66 -2.54
C ILE A 76 2.28 -17.09 -2.00
N GLU A 77 3.20 -17.37 -1.08
CA GLU A 77 3.16 -18.61 -0.29
C GLU A 77 2.01 -18.55 0.73
N ASN A 78 1.08 -19.52 0.64
CA ASN A 78 -0.18 -19.55 1.41
C ASN A 78 -1.07 -18.30 1.22
N PRO A 79 -1.70 -18.13 0.04
CA PRO A 79 -2.57 -16.98 -0.24
C PRO A 79 -3.85 -16.94 0.62
N GLU A 80 -4.14 -17.97 1.41
CA GLU A 80 -5.30 -18.02 2.32
C GLU A 80 -5.09 -17.21 3.60
N ARG A 81 -3.86 -16.75 3.90
CA ARG A 81 -3.55 -15.91 5.07
C ARG A 81 -3.25 -14.47 4.67
N ILE A 82 -4.03 -13.91 3.76
CA ILE A 82 -3.90 -12.49 3.41
C ILE A 82 -4.66 -11.65 4.43
N VAL A 83 -3.95 -10.70 5.06
CA VAL A 83 -4.55 -9.70 5.94
C VAL A 83 -4.81 -8.40 5.19
N PHE A 84 -6.03 -7.89 5.27
CA PHE A 84 -6.44 -6.63 4.67
C PHE A 84 -6.21 -5.47 5.63
N ALA A 85 -5.56 -4.40 5.16
CA ALA A 85 -5.27 -3.19 5.93
C ALA A 85 -5.66 -1.92 5.15
N GLY A 86 -5.68 -0.79 5.84
CA GLY A 86 -6.15 0.50 5.31
C GLY A 86 -7.63 0.74 5.55
N THR A 87 -8.09 1.94 5.20
CA THR A 87 -9.45 2.42 5.49
C THR A 87 -10.54 1.71 4.68
N ALA A 88 -10.18 1.06 3.57
CA ALA A 88 -11.11 0.26 2.75
C ALA A 88 -10.90 -1.25 2.95
N SER A 89 -10.17 -1.67 3.99
CA SER A 89 -9.85 -3.07 4.28
C SER A 89 -11.06 -3.96 4.49
N ALA A 90 -12.04 -3.51 5.27
CA ALA A 90 -13.25 -4.28 5.57
C ALA A 90 -14.04 -4.58 4.29
N ALA A 91 -14.36 -3.55 3.49
CA ALA A 91 -15.07 -3.70 2.23
C ALA A 91 -14.29 -4.57 1.21
N GLY A 92 -12.97 -4.40 1.15
CA GLY A 92 -12.10 -5.26 0.35
C GLY A 92 -12.15 -6.72 0.76
N CYS A 93 -12.04 -7.01 2.06
CA CYS A 93 -12.07 -8.38 2.58
C CYS A 93 -13.46 -9.01 2.42
N GLU A 94 -14.55 -8.24 2.53
CA GLU A 94 -15.90 -8.72 2.18
C GLU A 94 -16.01 -9.16 0.71
N LEU A 95 -15.54 -8.33 -0.23
CA LEU A 95 -15.48 -8.67 -1.65
C LEU A 95 -14.58 -9.90 -1.91
N TYR A 96 -13.46 -9.99 -1.20
CA TYR A 96 -12.54 -11.13 -1.29
C TYR A 96 -13.19 -12.45 -0.81
N ARG A 97 -13.93 -12.41 0.30
CA ARG A 97 -14.72 -13.54 0.82
C ARG A 97 -15.87 -13.91 -0.10
N ALA A 98 -16.58 -12.93 -0.66
CA ALA A 98 -17.64 -13.17 -1.65
C ALA A 98 -17.11 -13.89 -2.90
N ALA A 99 -15.82 -13.73 -3.23
CA ALA A 99 -15.14 -14.47 -4.29
C ALA A 99 -14.63 -15.87 -3.86
N GLY A 100 -15.06 -16.37 -2.69
CA GLY A 100 -14.75 -17.70 -2.19
C GLY A 100 -13.33 -17.86 -1.61
N ARG A 101 -12.76 -16.78 -1.07
CA ARG A 101 -11.39 -16.77 -0.50
C ARG A 101 -11.39 -16.33 0.95
N GLU A 102 -10.54 -16.95 1.75
CA GLU A 102 -10.35 -16.55 3.14
C GLU A 102 -9.47 -15.30 3.26
N CYS A 103 -9.79 -14.41 4.21
CA CYS A 103 -8.98 -13.25 4.57
C CYS A 103 -9.19 -12.85 6.01
N LEU A 104 -8.22 -12.09 6.53
CA LEU A 104 -8.27 -11.40 7.81
C LEU A 104 -8.41 -9.90 7.59
N THR A 105 -8.88 -9.17 8.59
CA THR A 105 -8.93 -7.70 8.58
C THR A 105 -8.12 -7.17 9.74
N SER A 106 -7.14 -6.33 9.43
CA SER A 106 -6.25 -5.67 10.37
C SER A 106 -6.90 -4.45 11.01
N THR A 107 -6.47 -4.11 12.23
CA THR A 107 -6.84 -2.83 12.86
C THR A 107 -6.04 -1.66 12.31
N ILE A 108 -5.02 -1.91 11.48
CA ILE A 108 -4.15 -0.89 10.89
C ILE A 108 -4.87 -0.18 9.74
N THR A 109 -5.30 1.06 9.98
CA THR A 109 -5.96 1.91 8.98
C THR A 109 -5.08 3.04 8.44
N TYR A 110 -4.01 3.39 9.16
CA TYR A 110 -3.10 4.50 8.84
C TYR A 110 -1.64 4.08 9.03
N PRO A 111 -0.70 4.71 8.30
CA PRO A 111 0.73 4.45 8.48
C PRO A 111 1.22 5.00 9.82
N ASP A 112 2.19 4.32 10.42
CA ASP A 112 2.86 4.72 11.65
C ASP A 112 4.35 4.95 11.40
N ALA A 113 4.91 5.96 12.07
CA ALA A 113 6.30 6.38 11.87
C ALA A 113 7.31 5.35 12.40
N GLY A 114 6.96 4.58 13.43
CA GLY A 114 7.77 3.48 13.93
C GLY A 114 7.91 2.36 12.88
N TRP A 115 6.82 2.01 12.21
CA TRP A 115 6.86 1.05 11.09
C TRP A 115 7.66 1.58 9.90
N VAL A 116 7.53 2.87 9.58
CA VAL A 116 8.38 3.53 8.56
C VAL A 116 9.86 3.40 8.90
N ALA A 117 10.25 3.66 10.15
CA ALA A 117 11.63 3.53 10.59
C ALA A 117 12.13 2.07 10.52
N GLN A 118 11.32 1.11 10.96
CA GLN A 118 11.65 -0.32 10.89
C GLN A 118 11.88 -0.81 9.46
N ILE A 119 11.06 -0.34 8.51
CA ILE A 119 11.24 -0.65 7.10
C ILE A 119 12.51 0.00 6.56
N ALA A 120 12.74 1.27 6.88
CA ALA A 120 13.93 2.00 6.41
C ALA A 120 15.24 1.32 6.87
N LEU A 121 15.28 0.75 8.08
CA LEU A 121 16.44 0.00 8.58
C LEU A 121 16.78 -1.25 7.75
N ARG A 122 15.81 -1.81 7.01
CA ARG A 122 16.00 -2.99 6.16
C ARG A 122 16.27 -2.65 4.69
N LYS A 123 16.09 -1.39 4.28
CA LYS A 123 16.32 -0.97 2.90
C LYS A 123 17.80 -0.62 2.71
N SER A 124 18.34 -1.02 1.56
CA SER A 124 19.64 -0.53 1.10
C SER A 124 19.53 0.94 0.69
N ASP A 125 20.52 1.75 1.05
CA ASP A 125 20.64 3.11 0.55
C ASP A 125 21.09 3.10 -0.91
N SER A 126 20.21 3.53 -1.81
CA SER A 126 20.53 3.68 -3.23
C SER A 126 21.29 4.98 -3.54
N GLY A 127 21.39 5.90 -2.58
CA GLY A 127 21.91 7.25 -2.78
C GLY A 127 20.95 8.18 -3.55
N GLU A 128 19.84 7.66 -4.07
CA GLU A 128 18.84 8.44 -4.77
C GLU A 128 17.90 9.16 -3.80
N VAL A 129 17.54 10.40 -4.11
CA VAL A 129 16.57 11.15 -3.32
C VAL A 129 15.16 10.63 -3.65
N PRO A 130 14.40 10.09 -2.68
CA PRO A 130 13.05 9.61 -2.91
C PRO A 130 12.14 10.71 -3.42
N ARG A 131 11.26 10.36 -4.36
CA ARG A 131 10.25 11.27 -4.91
C ARG A 131 8.86 10.86 -4.43
N PRO A 132 7.93 11.80 -4.24
CA PRO A 132 6.54 11.46 -3.95
C PRO A 132 5.94 10.59 -5.05
N LEU A 133 5.23 9.53 -4.66
CA LEU A 133 4.48 8.67 -5.57
C LEU A 133 3.05 9.21 -5.72
N TYR A 134 2.81 9.97 -6.80
CA TYR A 134 1.48 10.47 -7.13
C TYR A 134 0.73 9.47 -8.01
N LEU A 135 -0.19 8.72 -7.40
CA LEU A 135 -1.04 7.75 -8.12
C LEU A 135 -2.29 8.38 -8.74
N ARG A 136 -2.72 9.52 -8.21
CA ARG A 136 -3.76 10.36 -8.81
C ARG A 136 -3.07 11.53 -9.54
N PRO A 137 -3.34 11.76 -10.84
CA PRO A 137 -2.87 12.97 -11.49
C PRO A 137 -3.49 14.21 -10.82
N PRO A 138 -2.78 15.35 -10.75
CA PRO A 138 -3.30 16.55 -10.12
C PRO A 138 -4.61 17.00 -10.76
N ASP A 139 -5.65 17.22 -9.95
CA ASP A 139 -6.98 17.67 -10.38
C ASP A 139 -7.00 19.15 -10.83
N ALA A 140 -5.90 19.89 -10.63
CA ALA A 140 -5.80 21.30 -10.98
C ALA A 140 -5.76 21.50 -12.50
N ARG A 141 -6.89 21.97 -13.07
CA ARG A 141 -6.91 22.52 -14.43
C ARG A 141 -6.38 23.95 -14.38
N LEU A 142 -5.45 24.29 -15.28
CA LEU A 142 -5.05 25.67 -15.51
C LEU A 142 -6.30 26.48 -15.91
N PRO A 143 -6.49 27.71 -15.41
CA PRO A 143 -7.54 28.59 -15.91
C PRO A 143 -7.37 28.73 -17.43
N SER A 144 -8.41 28.47 -18.21
CA SER A 144 -8.41 28.79 -19.63
C SER A 144 -8.21 30.29 -19.77
N ALA A 145 -7.08 30.71 -20.33
CA ALA A 145 -6.86 32.09 -20.70
C ALA A 145 -7.94 32.47 -21.72
N ALA A 146 -8.89 33.32 -21.32
CA ALA A 146 -9.77 34.00 -22.25
C ALA A 146 -8.91 34.98 -23.04
N GLY A 147 -8.68 34.65 -24.31
CA GLY A 147 -8.18 35.58 -25.34
C GLY A 147 -9.34 36.15 -26.12
#